data_AF-A0A9D0ID12-F1
#
_entry.id   AF-A0A9D0ID12-F1
#
_cell.length_a   1.000
_cell.length_b   1.000
_cell.length_c   1.000
_cell.angle_alpha   90.00
_cell.angle_beta   90.00
_cell.angle_gamma   90.00
#
_symmetry.space_group_name_H-M   'P 1'
#
loop_
_entity.id
_entity.type
_entity.pdbx_description
1 polymer ?
#
loop_
_entity_poly.entity_id
_entity_poly.type
_entity_poly.pdbx_seq_one_letter_code
_entity_poly.pdbx_strand_id
1 'polypeptide(L)'
;IYLWESNNARLAFNKVLGNGYGIVVDTSDNTLAKRNLIKNNDVGIYLYCATNFQEVGNRFRNNGQDIVDEGCPTMNSTNAPEAESSTSDLPVSPVEP
;
A
#
# COMPACT_ATOMS: atom_id res chain seq x y z
N ILE A 1 -13.38 -10.85 3.28
CA ILE A 1 -12.78 -11.10 1.93
C ILE A 1 -11.30 -10.82 2.08
N TYR A 2 -10.43 -11.73 1.62
CA TYR A 2 -8.97 -11.56 1.73
C TYR A 2 -8.36 -11.67 0.32
N LEU A 3 -7.61 -10.66 -0.08
CA LEU A 3 -6.83 -10.64 -1.31
C LEU A 3 -5.35 -10.64 -0.94
N TRP A 4 -4.61 -11.64 -1.42
CA TRP A 4 -3.17 -11.77 -1.22
C TRP A 4 -2.50 -11.89 -2.58
N GLU A 5 -1.50 -11.04 -2.85
CA GLU A 5 -0.77 -11.03 -4.14
C GLU A 5 -1.72 -11.06 -5.36
N SER A 6 -2.84 -10.34 -5.26
CA SER A 6 -3.97 -10.42 -6.18
C SER A 6 -4.19 -9.08 -6.87
N ASN A 7 -3.44 -8.87 -7.94
CA ASN A 7 -3.47 -7.61 -8.69
C ASN A 7 -4.73 -7.45 -9.54
N ASN A 8 -5.16 -6.21 -9.76
CA ASN A 8 -6.29 -5.82 -10.62
C ASN A 8 -7.66 -6.36 -10.16
N ALA A 9 -7.82 -6.61 -8.86
CA ALA A 9 -9.05 -7.12 -8.32
C ALA A 9 -10.20 -6.09 -8.38
N ARG A 10 -11.42 -6.58 -8.65
CA ARG A 10 -12.66 -5.77 -8.62
C ARG A 10 -13.63 -6.34 -7.60
N LEU A 11 -13.73 -5.70 -6.45
CA LEU A 11 -14.65 -6.04 -5.38
C LEU A 11 -15.88 -5.13 -5.46
N ALA A 12 -16.94 -5.59 -6.15
CA ALA A 12 -18.12 -4.77 -6.38
C ALA A 12 -19.42 -5.37 -5.81
N PHE A 13 -20.26 -4.51 -5.23
CA PHE A 13 -21.62 -4.84 -4.76
C PHE A 13 -21.72 -5.93 -3.68
N ASN A 14 -20.68 -6.09 -2.87
CA ASN A 14 -20.67 -7.06 -1.77
C ASN A 14 -21.36 -6.50 -0.51
N LYS A 15 -21.85 -7.41 0.34
CA LYS A 15 -22.29 -7.11 1.71
C LYS A 15 -21.30 -7.75 2.69
N VAL A 16 -20.51 -6.94 3.37
CA VAL A 16 -19.46 -7.39 4.31
C VAL A 16 -19.84 -6.93 5.72
N LEU A 17 -20.34 -7.86 6.54
CA LEU A 17 -21.03 -7.52 7.79
C LEU A 17 -20.50 -8.35 8.97
N GLY A 18 -20.25 -7.72 10.13
CA GLY A 18 -20.05 -8.46 11.39
C GLY A 18 -18.71 -9.16 11.55
N ASN A 19 -17.62 -8.66 10.96
CA ASN A 19 -16.30 -9.31 10.98
C ASN A 19 -15.27 -8.51 11.78
N GLY A 20 -14.19 -9.14 12.24
CA GLY A 20 -13.02 -8.39 12.72
C GLY A 20 -12.43 -7.51 11.61
N TYR A 21 -12.04 -8.12 10.49
CA TYR A 21 -11.68 -7.41 9.26
C TYR A 21 -12.67 -7.73 8.14
N GLY A 22 -13.22 -6.70 7.51
CA GLY A 22 -14.20 -6.86 6.42
C GLY A 22 -13.54 -7.28 5.10
N ILE A 23 -12.79 -6.38 4.48
CA ILE A 23 -12.01 -6.61 3.26
C ILE A 23 -10.54 -6.38 3.61
N VAL A 24 -9.69 -7.38 3.37
CA VAL A 24 -8.24 -7.24 3.49
C VAL A 24 -7.62 -7.27 2.10
N VAL A 25 -6.77 -6.29 1.81
CA VAL A 25 -5.96 -6.21 0.60
C VAL A 25 -4.50 -6.21 1.03
N ASP A 26 -3.84 -7.33 0.78
CA ASP A 26 -2.47 -7.60 1.21
C ASP A 26 -1.58 -7.78 -0.01
N THR A 27 -0.51 -6.97 -0.09
CA THR A 27 0.54 -7.07 -1.10
C THR A 27 -0.04 -7.14 -2.51
N SER A 28 -1.01 -6.28 -2.81
CA SER A 28 -1.79 -6.31 -4.06
C SER A 28 -1.88 -4.93 -4.69
N ASP A 29 -1.95 -4.88 -6.01
CA ASP A 29 -1.98 -3.63 -6.80
C ASP A 29 -3.30 -3.44 -7.57
N ASN A 30 -3.67 -2.20 -7.85
CA ASN A 30 -4.82 -1.80 -8.70
C ASN A 30 -6.16 -2.42 -8.28
N THR A 31 -6.43 -2.47 -6.98
CA THR A 31 -7.70 -3.02 -6.47
C THR A 31 -8.79 -1.95 -6.43
N LEU A 32 -9.96 -2.26 -7.01
CA LEU A 32 -11.15 -1.39 -6.96
C LEU A 32 -12.23 -2.01 -6.06
N ALA A 33 -12.53 -1.35 -4.94
CA ALA A 33 -13.71 -1.61 -4.12
C ALA A 33 -14.84 -0.66 -4.54
N LYS A 34 -15.92 -1.17 -5.14
CA LYS A 34 -17.01 -0.33 -5.67
C LYS A 34 -18.38 -0.72 -5.12
N ARG A 35 -19.11 0.25 -4.56
CA ARG A 35 -20.52 0.10 -4.13
C ARG A 35 -20.77 -1.09 -3.19
N ASN A 36 -19.82 -1.40 -2.32
CA ASN A 36 -20.00 -2.41 -1.27
C ASN A 36 -20.76 -1.80 -0.08
N LEU A 37 -21.51 -2.64 0.64
CA LEU A 37 -22.05 -2.32 1.96
C LEU A 37 -21.16 -2.97 3.02
N ILE A 38 -20.44 -2.17 3.80
CA ILE A 38 -19.46 -2.62 4.79
C ILE A 38 -19.91 -2.12 6.15
N LYS A 39 -20.44 -2.99 7.01
CA LYS A 39 -21.01 -2.55 8.29
C LYS A 39 -20.73 -3.48 9.47
N ASN A 40 -20.71 -2.92 10.67
CA ASN A 40 -20.54 -3.68 11.92
C ASN A 40 -19.26 -4.53 11.91
N ASN A 41 -18.16 -4.07 11.32
CA ASN A 41 -16.86 -4.74 11.39
C ASN A 41 -15.93 -3.99 12.34
N ASP A 42 -14.95 -4.64 12.95
CA ASP A 42 -13.95 -3.89 13.75
C ASP A 42 -13.14 -2.96 12.82
N VAL A 43 -12.72 -3.50 11.67
CA VAL A 43 -12.13 -2.77 10.55
C VAL A 43 -12.89 -3.10 9.26
N GLY A 44 -13.35 -2.09 8.53
CA GLY A 44 -14.10 -2.25 7.28
C GLY A 44 -13.22 -2.74 6.13
N ILE A 45 -12.20 -1.95 5.75
CA ILE A 45 -11.17 -2.30 4.77
C ILE A 45 -9.80 -2.13 5.42
N TYR A 46 -8.94 -3.14 5.31
CA TYR A 46 -7.56 -3.12 5.79
C TYR A 46 -6.61 -3.30 4.60
N LEU A 47 -5.70 -2.35 4.44
CA LEU A 47 -4.69 -2.32 3.38
C LEU A 47 -3.32 -2.55 4.01
N TYR A 48 -2.60 -3.55 3.52
CA TYR A 48 -1.23 -3.85 3.93
C TYR A 48 -0.36 -4.06 2.71
N CYS A 49 0.67 -3.22 2.55
CA CYS A 49 1.52 -3.17 1.36
C CYS A 49 0.71 -3.16 0.04
N ALA A 50 -0.49 -2.57 0.04
CA ALA A 50 -1.36 -2.48 -1.12
C ALA A 50 -1.13 -1.18 -1.87
N THR A 51 -1.07 -1.23 -3.20
CA THR A 51 -0.85 -0.06 -4.05
C THR A 51 -2.04 0.19 -4.97
N ASN A 52 -2.27 1.46 -5.32
CA ASN A 52 -3.33 1.89 -6.25
C ASN A 52 -4.74 1.38 -5.87
N PHE A 53 -5.03 1.28 -4.58
CA PHE A 53 -6.37 0.95 -4.10
C PHE A 53 -7.34 2.12 -4.35
N GLN A 54 -8.51 1.81 -4.90
CA GLN A 54 -9.57 2.78 -5.13
C GLN A 54 -10.87 2.32 -4.47
N GLU A 55 -11.48 3.21 -3.68
CA GLU A 55 -12.84 3.04 -3.20
C GLU A 55 -13.77 3.95 -4.02
N VAL A 56 -14.90 3.43 -4.50
CA VAL A 56 -15.93 4.25 -5.13
C VAL A 56 -17.34 3.88 -4.65
N GLY A 57 -17.95 4.78 -3.90
CA GLY A 57 -19.37 4.72 -3.54
C GLY A 57 -19.70 3.57 -2.59
N ASN A 58 -18.74 3.13 -1.80
CA ASN A 58 -18.97 2.17 -0.73
C ASN A 58 -19.77 2.83 0.41
N ARG A 59 -20.57 2.04 1.11
CA ARG A 59 -21.35 2.48 2.27
C ARG A 59 -20.82 1.82 3.51
N PHE A 60 -20.10 2.60 4.30
CA PHE A 60 -19.59 2.21 5.61
C PHE A 60 -20.58 2.60 6.71
N ARG A 61 -20.85 1.69 7.67
CA ARG A 61 -21.72 1.96 8.82
C ARG A 61 -21.30 1.17 10.04
N ASN A 62 -21.16 1.82 11.19
CA ASN A 62 -20.89 1.18 12.49
C ASN A 62 -19.68 0.24 12.45
N ASN A 63 -18.66 0.53 11.64
CA ASN A 63 -17.38 -0.16 11.80
C ASN A 63 -16.59 0.55 12.90
N GLY A 64 -15.68 -0.16 13.57
CA GLY A 64 -14.73 0.49 14.49
C GLY A 64 -13.85 1.48 13.74
N GLN A 65 -13.29 1.04 12.61
CA GLN A 65 -12.59 1.86 11.63
C GLN A 65 -13.07 1.51 10.22
N ASP A 66 -13.31 2.50 9.37
CA ASP A 66 -13.86 2.25 8.03
C ASP A 66 -12.78 1.75 7.05
N ILE A 67 -11.65 2.45 6.96
CA ILE A 67 -10.50 2.07 6.15
C ILE A 67 -9.24 2.32 6.96
N VAL A 68 -8.35 1.32 6.98
CA VAL A 68 -7.02 1.38 7.60
C VAL A 68 -6.00 1.05 6.52
N ASP A 69 -4.97 1.88 6.42
CA ASP A 69 -3.82 1.67 5.55
C ASP A 69 -2.55 1.70 6.38
N GLU A 70 -1.90 0.56 6.50
CA GLU A 70 -0.65 0.41 7.25
C GLU A 70 0.59 0.68 6.37
N GLY A 71 0.39 0.93 5.07
CA GLY A 71 1.47 1.03 4.11
C GLY A 71 2.26 -0.27 3.94
N CYS A 72 3.40 -0.18 3.27
CA CYS A 72 4.35 -1.28 3.19
C CYS A 72 5.50 -1.00 4.16
N PRO A 73 5.77 -1.87 5.16
CA PRO A 73 6.90 -1.67 6.04
C PRO A 73 8.19 -1.71 5.21
N THR A 74 8.91 -0.59 5.17
CA THR A 74 10.26 -0.56 4.61
C THR A 74 11.17 -1.30 5.57
N MET A 75 11.90 -2.30 5.08
CA MET A 75 13.06 -2.82 5.80
C MET A 75 14.01 -1.63 6.05
N ASN A 76 14.21 -1.25 7.31
CA ASN A 76 15.17 -0.22 7.66
C ASN A 76 16.55 -0.61 7.09
N SER A 77 17.00 0.10 6.07
CA SER A 77 18.38 0.05 5.58
C SER A 77 19.30 0.83 6.53
N THR A 78 19.38 0.41 7.78
CA THR A 78 20.53 0.76 8.63
C THR A 78 21.56 -0.35 8.48
N ASN A 79 22.55 -0.09 7.59
CA ASN A 79 23.88 -0.72 7.46
C ASN A 79 24.27 -1.21 6.05
N ALA A 80 24.00 -0.44 5.00
CA ALA A 80 24.86 -0.54 3.80
C ALA A 80 26.10 0.35 4.05
N PRO A 81 27.34 -0.18 4.05
CA PRO A 81 28.52 0.68 4.12
C PRO A 81 28.53 1.56 2.87
N GLU A 82 28.62 2.87 3.07
CA GLU A 82 28.84 3.82 1.98
C GLU A 82 30.06 3.37 1.18
N ALA A 83 29.87 3.06 -0.10
CA ALA A 83 30.99 2.86 -1.00
C ALA A 83 31.66 4.22 -1.17
N GLU A 84 32.83 4.38 -0.55
CA GLU A 84 33.79 5.46 -0.81
C GLU A 84 33.95 5.63 -2.33
N SER A 85 33.31 6.66 -2.88
CA SER A 85 33.57 7.12 -4.24
C SER A 85 34.97 7.70 -4.26
N SER A 86 35.96 6.87 -4.59
CA SER A 86 37.32 7.31 -4.89
C SER A 86 37.30 8.22 -6.12
N THR A 87 37.21 9.54 -5.91
CA THR A 87 37.52 10.52 -6.94
C THR A 87 39.03 10.65 -6.99
N SER A 88 39.65 9.99 -7.97
CA SER A 88 41.02 10.31 -8.37
C SER A 88 41.01 11.65 -9.11
N ASP A 89 41.37 12.72 -8.41
CA ASP A 89 41.65 14.01 -9.04
C ASP A 89 42.85 13.85 -10.00
N LEU A 90 42.59 13.94 -11.30
CA LEU A 90 43.65 14.11 -12.29
C LEU A 90 44.02 15.61 -12.35
N PRO A 91 45.32 15.97 -12.35
CA PRO A 91 45.71 17.37 -12.44
C PRO A 91 45.37 17.93 -13.82
N VAL A 92 44.68 19.07 -13.83
CA VAL A 92 44.42 19.88 -15.02
C VAL A 92 45.74 20.47 -15.52
N SER A 93 46.15 20.14 -16.74
CA SER A 93 47.26 20.80 -17.41
C SER A 93 46.88 22.24 -17.79
N PRO A 94 47.80 23.22 -17.69
CA PRO A 94 47.50 24.60 -18.06
C PRO A 94 47.30 24.73 -19.58
N VAL A 95 46.33 25.57 -19.96
CA VAL A 95 46.06 26.00 -21.34
C VAL A 95 46.93 27.22 -21.62
N GLU A 96 47.92 27.09 -22.50
CA GLU A 96 48.64 28.22 -23.10
C GLU A 96 47.92 28.68 -24.38
N PRO A 97 47.84 29.99 -24.60
CA PRO A 97 48.49 30.56 -25.78
C PRO A 97 49.46 31.70 -25.47
#